data_AF-A0A9X1WF87-F1
#
_entry.id   AF-A0A9X1WF87-F1
#
_cell.length_a   1.000
_cell.length_b   1.000
_cell.length_c   1.000
_cell.angle_alpha   90.00
_cell.angle_beta   90.00
_cell.angle_gamma   90.00
#
_symmetry.space_group_name_H-M   'P 1'
#
loop_
_entity.id
_entity.type
_entity.pdbx_description
1 polymer ?
#
loop_
_entity_poly.entity_id
_entity_poly.type
_entity_poly.pdbx_seq_one_letter_code
_entity_poly.pdbx_strand_id
1 'polypeptide(L)'
;MSGTPGDHSLDHSLAEVVVDLGAVAHNVRTLARVAAPAGVMAIVKADGYNHGMVDVARTALDAGAVALGVATLGEALTLRDAGVTAPVTAWMWLPDPALEDIAAACAGGVTLGVPSVAHLTAAVTASRASVADGGAPLSVGLMADTGLSRSGIEAGRWDEAVSLAVAAVREGVLEVTGVLSHLAVADDPTSPVTDLQARRFVTAVETCRAAGLEVPVNHIANTPATLSRPDLRHEMVRPGVSVYGVYAVDPAVIPAGEDGPVELREAMTVRARVVTTRVVPAGEGVSYGHLWRAPRDTRTAVVAMGYADGLPRSMSGRFGVTIDGTWFPQIGRVCMDQIVVDLGAADDDGPGASVRPGDWAVIFGAGGRSVEEIAVAADTIAYEVLTLPRGRVRRRVLPAGGAFSAGTGSVEVRSAEAMRALGRELGARLRAGDVVVLTGALGAGKTTITQGIADGLGVQGRVQSPTFTIVREHKPGTGGIGGSGGTGAAGRPGLLHMDAYRLLGAGAHGGGGDSDDGAPSREVILDALESLDIDADLEDRVLVAEWGRGVVETLAPERWIDIEIDRSGGSTDGDDLEDDLQDDLEDDVPRVLRWRWSQG
;
A
#
# COMPACT_ATOMS: atom_id res chain seq x y z
N MET A 1 -8.61 29.72 -33.57
CA MET A 1 -8.14 30.58 -32.47
C MET A 1 -8.59 29.93 -31.17
N SER A 2 -7.77 28.96 -30.74
CA SER A 2 -7.95 28.11 -29.57
C SER A 2 -6.92 28.57 -28.54
N GLY A 3 -7.38 29.22 -27.47
CA GLY A 3 -6.57 29.43 -26.28
C GLY A 3 -6.85 28.28 -25.32
N THR A 4 -5.91 27.36 -25.19
CA THR A 4 -5.91 26.32 -24.15
C THR A 4 -5.52 26.99 -22.82
N PRO A 5 -6.26 26.78 -21.72
CA PRO A 5 -5.83 27.24 -20.41
C PRO A 5 -4.57 26.49 -19.99
N GLY A 6 -3.56 27.21 -19.48
CA GLY A 6 -2.33 26.64 -18.95
C GLY A 6 -2.61 25.73 -17.75
N ASP A 7 -2.15 24.49 -17.85
CA ASP A 7 -2.25 23.46 -16.81
C ASP A 7 -1.07 23.59 -15.84
N HIS A 8 -1.25 24.42 -14.82
CA HIS A 8 -0.42 24.42 -13.62
C HIS A 8 -1.08 23.47 -12.61
N SER A 9 -0.71 22.19 -12.57
CA SER A 9 -1.21 21.27 -11.54
C SER A 9 -0.23 21.17 -10.36
N LEU A 10 -0.09 22.27 -9.62
CA LEU A 10 0.48 22.26 -8.27
C LEU A 10 -0.22 21.15 -7.47
N ASP A 11 0.55 20.25 -6.83
CA ASP A 11 0.01 19.27 -5.89
C ASP A 11 -0.61 19.99 -4.68
N HIS A 12 -1.87 20.38 -4.85
CA HIS A 12 -2.69 21.02 -3.84
C HIS A 12 -3.30 20.01 -2.86
N SER A 13 -2.83 18.76 -2.82
CA SER A 13 -3.39 17.75 -1.92
C SER A 13 -3.05 18.06 -0.46
N LEU A 14 -4.10 18.36 0.30
CA LEU A 14 -3.99 18.63 1.74
C LEU A 14 -4.15 17.37 2.60
N ALA A 15 -4.65 16.28 2.02
CA ALA A 15 -4.80 14.98 2.68
C ALA A 15 -4.65 13.85 1.66
N GLU A 16 -3.97 12.77 2.08
CA GLU A 16 -3.81 11.57 1.25
C GLU A 16 -3.95 10.26 2.04
N VAL A 17 -4.35 9.22 1.29
CA VAL A 17 -4.24 7.81 1.64
C VAL A 17 -3.07 7.23 0.84
N VAL A 18 -2.05 6.73 1.52
CA VAL A 18 -0.93 6.01 0.91
C VAL A 18 -1.19 4.51 1.04
N VAL A 19 -1.15 3.78 -0.07
CA VAL A 19 -1.38 2.33 -0.10
C VAL A 19 -0.11 1.61 -0.51
N ASP A 20 0.41 0.75 0.36
CA ASP A 20 1.57 -0.10 0.11
C ASP A 20 1.15 -1.47 -0.40
N LEU A 21 1.29 -1.69 -1.72
CA LEU A 21 0.99 -2.99 -2.33
C LEU A 21 2.04 -4.05 -1.97
N GLY A 22 3.24 -3.67 -1.53
CA GLY A 22 4.24 -4.59 -0.98
C GLY A 22 3.76 -5.21 0.34
N ALA A 23 3.11 -4.42 1.20
CA ALA A 23 2.44 -4.91 2.41
C ALA A 23 1.27 -5.84 2.06
N VAL A 24 0.42 -5.47 1.09
CA VAL A 24 -0.66 -6.34 0.58
C VAL A 24 -0.11 -7.68 0.09
N ALA A 25 0.92 -7.67 -0.74
CA ALA A 25 1.53 -8.88 -1.27
C ALA A 25 2.13 -9.77 -0.17
N HIS A 26 2.78 -9.17 0.83
CA HIS A 26 3.29 -9.88 2.01
C HIS A 26 2.16 -10.57 2.78
N ASN A 27 1.08 -9.84 3.05
CA ASN A 27 -0.07 -10.36 3.77
C ASN A 27 -0.74 -11.52 3.01
N VAL A 28 -0.93 -11.38 1.70
CA VAL A 28 -1.55 -12.43 0.89
C VAL A 28 -0.70 -13.70 0.85
N ARG A 29 0.63 -13.60 0.67
CA ARG A 29 1.53 -14.76 0.78
C ARG A 29 1.44 -15.43 2.16
N THR A 30 1.39 -14.61 3.21
CA THR A 30 1.26 -15.11 4.59
C THR A 30 -0.07 -15.83 4.79
N LEU A 31 -1.17 -15.26 4.30
CA LEU A 31 -2.51 -15.86 4.37
C LEU A 31 -2.61 -17.13 3.53
N ALA A 32 -1.99 -17.18 2.35
CA ALA A 32 -1.96 -18.39 1.51
C ALA A 32 -1.24 -19.53 2.23
N ARG A 33 -0.11 -19.25 2.87
CA ARG A 33 0.60 -20.23 3.70
C ARG A 33 -0.25 -20.68 4.90
N VAL A 34 -0.86 -19.73 5.61
CA VAL A 34 -1.72 -20.04 6.77
C VAL A 34 -2.91 -20.88 6.35
N ALA A 35 -3.55 -20.58 5.22
CA ALA A 35 -4.74 -21.28 4.74
C ALA A 35 -4.46 -22.66 4.16
N ALA A 36 -3.23 -22.94 3.74
CA ALA A 36 -2.88 -24.19 3.07
C ALA A 36 -3.38 -25.44 3.85
N PRO A 37 -3.92 -26.45 3.15
CA PRO A 37 -4.01 -26.57 1.69
C PRO A 37 -5.21 -25.84 1.04
N ALA A 38 -6.04 -25.14 1.81
CA ALA A 38 -7.18 -24.40 1.24
C ALA A 38 -6.70 -23.19 0.41
N GLY A 39 -7.45 -22.86 -0.63
CA GLY A 39 -7.21 -21.66 -1.43
C GLY A 39 -7.56 -20.37 -0.69
N VAL A 40 -6.97 -19.25 -1.10
CA VAL A 40 -7.34 -17.91 -0.62
C VAL A 40 -8.17 -17.17 -1.67
N MET A 41 -9.40 -16.81 -1.30
CA MET A 41 -10.18 -15.78 -1.99
C MET A 41 -9.92 -14.44 -1.31
N ALA A 42 -9.16 -13.55 -1.96
CA ALA A 42 -8.90 -12.22 -1.41
C ALA A 42 -10.15 -11.33 -1.57
N ILE A 43 -10.62 -10.75 -0.46
CA ILE A 43 -11.84 -9.93 -0.47
C ILE A 43 -11.49 -8.46 -0.76
N VAL A 44 -11.93 -7.97 -1.91
CA VAL A 44 -11.59 -6.65 -2.46
C VAL A 44 -12.81 -5.73 -2.64
N LYS A 45 -13.93 -6.06 -2.00
CA LYS A 45 -15.14 -5.21 -1.95
C LYS A 45 -14.85 -3.82 -1.34
N ALA A 46 -15.76 -2.89 -1.59
CA ALA A 46 -15.70 -1.50 -1.11
C ALA A 46 -14.38 -0.82 -1.51
N ASP A 47 -14.06 -0.87 -2.81
CA ASP A 47 -12.81 -0.35 -3.38
C ASP A 47 -11.54 -0.95 -2.72
N GLY A 48 -11.53 -2.26 -2.47
CA GLY A 48 -10.44 -2.91 -1.74
C GLY A 48 -10.32 -2.41 -0.31
N TYR A 49 -11.44 -2.27 0.41
CA TYR A 49 -11.49 -1.61 1.72
C TYR A 49 -10.84 -0.21 1.65
N ASN A 50 -11.13 0.53 0.57
CA ASN A 50 -10.58 1.84 0.22
C ASN A 50 -9.09 1.87 -0.20
N HIS A 51 -8.45 0.73 -0.40
CA HIS A 51 -7.05 0.65 -0.82
C HIS A 51 -6.88 0.69 -2.35
N GLY A 52 -7.97 0.59 -3.12
CA GLY A 52 -7.93 0.51 -4.58
C GLY A 52 -8.13 -0.91 -5.06
N MET A 53 -9.38 -1.22 -5.41
CA MET A 53 -9.82 -2.59 -5.71
C MET A 53 -9.00 -3.24 -6.82
N VAL A 54 -8.74 -2.53 -7.93
CA VAL A 54 -8.05 -3.11 -9.10
C VAL A 54 -6.58 -3.41 -8.79
N ASP A 55 -5.88 -2.46 -8.17
CA ASP A 55 -4.46 -2.60 -7.84
C ASP A 55 -4.23 -3.70 -6.79
N VAL A 56 -5.10 -3.74 -5.77
CA VAL A 56 -5.10 -4.80 -4.75
C VAL A 56 -5.45 -6.15 -5.36
N ALA A 57 -6.45 -6.23 -6.25
CA ALA A 57 -6.85 -7.48 -6.88
C ALA A 57 -5.70 -8.12 -7.66
N ARG A 58 -5.01 -7.34 -8.51
CA ARG A 58 -3.84 -7.81 -9.27
C ARG A 58 -2.72 -8.26 -8.34
N THR A 59 -2.39 -7.43 -7.36
CA THR A 59 -1.35 -7.74 -6.35
C THR A 59 -1.66 -9.01 -5.57
N ALA A 60 -2.92 -9.21 -5.18
CA ALA A 60 -3.33 -10.39 -4.42
C ALA A 60 -3.21 -11.67 -5.27
N LEU A 61 -3.60 -11.63 -6.54
CA LEU A 61 -3.47 -12.76 -7.46
C LEU A 61 -1.99 -13.12 -7.67
N ASP A 62 -1.14 -12.13 -7.94
CA ASP A 62 0.31 -12.32 -8.10
C ASP A 62 0.97 -12.87 -6.82
N ALA A 63 0.43 -12.53 -5.65
CA ALA A 63 0.89 -13.01 -4.36
C ALA A 63 0.33 -14.38 -3.94
N GLY A 64 -0.49 -15.02 -4.76
CA GLY A 64 -0.97 -16.39 -4.54
C GLY A 64 -2.43 -16.54 -4.12
N ALA A 65 -3.24 -15.47 -4.15
CA ALA A 65 -4.70 -15.63 -4.08
C ALA A 65 -5.20 -16.36 -5.33
N VAL A 66 -6.10 -17.32 -5.15
CA VAL A 66 -6.65 -18.15 -6.25
C VAL A 66 -7.98 -17.63 -6.77
N ALA A 67 -8.62 -16.71 -6.03
CA ALA A 67 -9.89 -16.11 -6.37
C ALA A 67 -10.02 -14.72 -5.73
N LEU A 68 -11.02 -13.97 -6.18
CA LEU A 68 -11.40 -12.68 -5.62
C LEU A 68 -12.86 -12.69 -5.18
N GLY A 69 -13.17 -11.97 -4.10
CA GLY A 69 -14.54 -11.77 -3.64
C GLY A 69 -14.90 -10.30 -3.52
N VAL A 70 -16.05 -9.93 -4.09
CA VAL A 70 -16.61 -8.58 -4.04
C VAL A 70 -18.04 -8.60 -3.53
N ALA A 71 -18.60 -7.46 -3.14
CA ALA A 71 -19.98 -7.41 -2.68
C ALA A 71 -20.94 -7.43 -3.87
N THR A 72 -20.76 -6.51 -4.81
CA THR A 72 -21.75 -6.21 -5.86
C THR A 72 -21.35 -6.72 -7.24
N LEU A 73 -22.32 -6.85 -8.15
CA LEU A 73 -22.03 -7.14 -9.56
C LEU A 73 -21.24 -6.01 -10.23
N GLY A 74 -21.53 -4.75 -9.92
CA GLY A 74 -20.79 -3.61 -10.46
C GLY A 74 -19.28 -3.66 -10.12
N GLU A 75 -18.93 -4.07 -8.90
CA GLU A 75 -17.53 -4.30 -8.52
C GLU A 75 -16.90 -5.46 -9.31
N ALA A 76 -17.63 -6.56 -9.51
CA ALA A 76 -17.13 -7.69 -10.27
C ALA A 76 -16.90 -7.34 -11.74
N LEU A 77 -17.83 -6.60 -12.35
CA LEU A 77 -17.72 -6.12 -13.73
C LEU A 77 -16.57 -5.12 -13.87
N THR A 78 -16.37 -4.23 -12.88
CA THR A 78 -15.20 -3.33 -12.86
C THR A 78 -13.87 -4.11 -12.89
N LEU A 79 -13.78 -5.24 -12.18
CA LEU A 79 -12.60 -6.12 -12.25
C LEU A 79 -12.44 -6.76 -13.63
N ARG A 80 -13.54 -7.19 -14.27
CA ARG A 80 -13.51 -7.73 -15.64
C ARG A 80 -13.08 -6.69 -16.66
N ASP A 81 -13.61 -5.47 -16.57
CA ASP A 81 -13.22 -4.35 -17.43
C ASP A 81 -11.73 -3.99 -17.26
N ALA A 82 -11.19 -4.19 -16.06
CA ALA A 82 -9.76 -4.06 -15.77
C ALA A 82 -8.90 -5.24 -16.24
N GLY A 83 -9.47 -6.22 -16.95
CA GLY A 83 -8.78 -7.38 -17.52
C GLY A 83 -8.50 -8.51 -16.54
N VAL A 84 -9.13 -8.54 -15.36
CA VAL A 84 -8.96 -9.64 -14.41
C VAL A 84 -9.68 -10.88 -14.94
N THR A 85 -8.97 -11.99 -15.08
CA THR A 85 -9.50 -13.27 -15.60
C THR A 85 -9.66 -14.36 -14.52
N ALA A 86 -9.06 -14.17 -13.34
CA ALA A 86 -9.19 -15.10 -12.22
C ALA A 86 -10.67 -15.26 -11.76
N PRO A 87 -11.03 -16.32 -11.02
CA PRO A 87 -12.37 -16.48 -10.47
C PRO A 87 -12.78 -15.27 -9.59
N VAL A 88 -13.96 -14.71 -9.85
CA VAL A 88 -14.55 -13.61 -9.08
C VAL A 88 -15.92 -14.04 -8.59
N THR A 89 -16.17 -13.91 -7.29
CA THR A 89 -17.48 -14.16 -6.69
C THR A 89 -18.11 -12.86 -6.18
N ALA A 90 -19.37 -12.63 -6.53
CA ALA A 90 -20.20 -11.51 -6.04
C ALA A 90 -21.51 -12.03 -5.44
N TRP A 91 -22.02 -11.40 -4.38
CA TRP A 91 -23.14 -11.96 -3.59
C TRP A 91 -24.28 -10.97 -3.27
N MET A 92 -24.17 -9.71 -3.68
CA MET A 92 -25.18 -8.67 -3.47
C MET A 92 -25.71 -8.20 -4.81
N TRP A 93 -26.91 -8.67 -5.15
CA TRP A 93 -27.61 -8.39 -6.39
C TRP A 93 -29.12 -8.57 -6.17
N LEU A 94 -29.94 -8.05 -7.09
CA LEU A 94 -31.40 -8.15 -7.00
C LEU A 94 -31.90 -9.38 -7.77
N PRO A 95 -32.90 -10.12 -7.28
CA PRO A 95 -33.42 -11.32 -7.93
C PRO A 95 -34.38 -10.99 -9.08
N ASP A 96 -33.97 -10.10 -9.98
CA ASP A 96 -34.70 -9.75 -11.20
C ASP A 96 -33.96 -10.28 -12.43
N PRO A 97 -34.48 -11.33 -13.09
CA PRO A 97 -33.80 -11.98 -14.21
C PRO A 97 -33.69 -11.09 -15.45
N ALA A 98 -34.40 -9.97 -15.52
CA ALA A 98 -34.30 -9.01 -16.62
C ALA A 98 -33.17 -7.98 -16.41
N LEU A 99 -32.48 -8.00 -15.27
CA LEU A 99 -31.35 -7.10 -15.03
C LEU A 99 -30.16 -7.46 -15.92
N GLU A 100 -29.72 -6.47 -16.69
CA GLU A 100 -28.55 -6.57 -17.56
C GLU A 100 -27.29 -7.01 -16.79
N ASP A 101 -27.16 -6.62 -15.52
CA ASP A 101 -26.02 -6.99 -14.68
C ASP A 101 -25.86 -8.51 -14.50
N ILE A 102 -26.96 -9.28 -14.47
CA ILE A 102 -26.89 -10.75 -14.35
C ILE A 102 -26.38 -11.36 -15.66
N ALA A 103 -26.86 -10.86 -16.79
CA ALA A 103 -26.40 -11.29 -18.10
C ALA A 103 -24.92 -10.92 -18.31
N ALA A 104 -24.52 -9.71 -17.92
CA ALA A 104 -23.12 -9.27 -17.94
C ALA A 104 -22.24 -10.12 -17.02
N ALA A 105 -22.72 -10.46 -15.82
CA ALA A 105 -22.02 -11.37 -14.90
C ALA A 105 -21.85 -12.77 -15.50
N CYS A 106 -22.85 -13.29 -16.22
CA CYS A 106 -22.77 -14.55 -16.94
C CYS A 106 -21.69 -14.50 -18.04
N ALA A 107 -21.74 -13.48 -18.91
CA ALA A 107 -20.76 -13.29 -19.98
C ALA A 107 -19.33 -13.08 -19.45
N GLY A 108 -19.21 -12.41 -18.31
CA GLY A 108 -17.94 -12.17 -17.64
C GLY A 108 -17.46 -13.34 -16.77
N GLY A 109 -18.16 -14.48 -16.71
CA GLY A 109 -17.77 -15.62 -15.89
C GLY A 109 -17.63 -15.26 -14.39
N VAL A 110 -18.59 -14.50 -13.86
CA VAL A 110 -18.67 -14.16 -12.43
C VAL A 110 -19.51 -15.21 -11.72
N THR A 111 -19.00 -15.76 -10.62
CA THR A 111 -19.76 -16.67 -9.77
C THR A 111 -20.73 -15.87 -8.90
N LEU A 112 -22.03 -16.19 -8.98
CA LEU A 112 -23.03 -15.55 -8.11
C LEU A 112 -23.20 -16.32 -6.81
N GLY A 113 -22.97 -15.66 -5.69
CA GLY A 113 -23.50 -16.13 -4.41
C GLY A 113 -25.02 -15.98 -4.41
N VAL A 114 -25.74 -17.05 -4.07
CA VAL A 114 -27.20 -17.12 -4.10
C VAL A 114 -27.78 -17.08 -2.68
N PRO A 115 -28.36 -15.96 -2.24
CA PRO A 115 -28.77 -15.77 -0.84
C PRO A 115 -30.21 -16.17 -0.54
N SER A 116 -31.02 -16.53 -1.54
CA SER A 116 -32.38 -17.01 -1.33
C SER A 116 -32.88 -17.82 -2.52
N VAL A 117 -33.98 -18.56 -2.34
CA VAL A 117 -34.63 -19.29 -3.45
C VAL A 117 -35.07 -18.33 -4.58
N ALA A 118 -35.50 -17.10 -4.25
CA ALA A 118 -35.86 -16.11 -5.27
C ALA A 118 -34.66 -15.75 -6.16
N HIS A 119 -33.47 -15.58 -5.57
CA HIS A 119 -32.24 -15.36 -6.32
C HIS A 119 -31.89 -16.60 -7.15
N LEU A 120 -32.02 -17.81 -6.60
CA LEU A 120 -31.76 -19.02 -7.36
C LEU A 120 -32.65 -19.10 -8.61
N THR A 121 -33.95 -18.84 -8.46
CA THR A 121 -34.91 -18.81 -9.58
C THR A 121 -34.54 -17.75 -10.62
N ALA A 122 -34.13 -16.54 -10.19
CA ALA A 122 -33.70 -15.48 -11.09
C ALA A 122 -32.42 -15.88 -11.87
N ALA A 123 -31.43 -16.46 -11.17
CA ALA A 123 -30.19 -16.97 -11.78
C ALA A 123 -30.47 -18.06 -12.82
N VAL A 124 -31.34 -19.04 -12.50
CA VAL A 124 -31.77 -20.08 -13.45
C VAL A 124 -32.44 -19.47 -14.68
N THR A 125 -33.33 -18.49 -14.48
CA THR A 125 -34.07 -17.85 -15.58
C THR A 125 -33.15 -17.06 -16.50
N ALA A 126 -32.25 -16.26 -15.95
CA ALA A 126 -31.27 -15.50 -16.73
C ALA A 126 -30.29 -16.43 -17.46
N SER A 127 -29.82 -17.49 -16.80
CA SER A 127 -28.88 -18.44 -17.40
C SER A 127 -29.51 -19.26 -18.53
N ARG A 128 -30.79 -19.63 -18.44
CA ARG A 128 -31.53 -20.25 -19.55
C ARG A 128 -31.50 -19.40 -20.82
N ALA A 129 -31.70 -18.08 -20.68
CA ALA A 129 -31.63 -17.16 -21.81
C ALA A 129 -30.21 -17.12 -22.39
N SER A 130 -29.19 -16.97 -21.54
CA SER A 130 -27.78 -16.99 -21.96
C SER A 130 -27.39 -18.27 -22.72
N VAL A 131 -27.75 -19.45 -22.17
CA VAL A 131 -27.46 -20.75 -22.80
C VAL A 131 -28.22 -20.93 -24.12
N ALA A 132 -29.47 -20.47 -24.21
CA ALA A 132 -30.23 -20.49 -25.46
C ALA A 132 -29.57 -19.66 -26.58
N ASP A 133 -28.86 -18.59 -26.21
CA ASP A 133 -28.09 -17.73 -27.11
C ASP A 133 -26.64 -18.23 -27.33
N GLY A 134 -26.30 -19.43 -26.85
CA GLY A 134 -24.99 -20.06 -27.04
C GLY A 134 -23.93 -19.70 -25.97
N GLY A 135 -24.35 -19.04 -24.89
CA GLY A 135 -23.51 -18.73 -23.73
C GLY A 135 -23.21 -19.96 -22.85
N ALA A 136 -22.28 -19.78 -21.91
CA ALA A 136 -21.98 -20.78 -20.89
C ALA A 136 -23.04 -20.76 -19.77
N PRO A 137 -23.25 -21.89 -19.06
CA PRO A 137 -24.08 -21.90 -17.86
C PRO A 137 -23.50 -20.97 -16.80
N LEU A 138 -24.38 -20.30 -16.05
CA LEU A 138 -23.99 -19.44 -14.95
C LEU A 138 -23.45 -20.26 -13.77
N SER A 139 -22.26 -19.88 -13.29
CA SER A 139 -21.66 -20.44 -12.08
C SER A 139 -22.27 -19.78 -10.83
N VAL A 140 -22.70 -20.60 -9.87
CA VAL A 140 -23.32 -20.15 -8.62
C VAL A 140 -22.70 -20.82 -7.39
N GLY A 141 -22.68 -20.10 -6.28
CA GLY A 141 -22.43 -20.65 -4.95
C GLY A 141 -23.70 -20.54 -4.10
N LEU A 142 -24.16 -21.65 -3.52
CA LEU A 142 -25.36 -21.63 -2.68
C LEU A 142 -25.01 -21.10 -1.28
N MET A 143 -25.61 -19.98 -0.88
CA MET A 143 -25.35 -19.42 0.44
C MET A 143 -26.28 -20.04 1.48
N ALA A 144 -25.75 -20.77 2.45
CA ALA A 144 -26.53 -21.29 3.57
C ALA A 144 -26.52 -20.30 4.74
N ASP A 145 -27.68 -19.92 5.29
CA ASP A 145 -27.71 -19.23 6.58
C ASP A 145 -27.50 -20.25 7.71
N THR A 146 -26.32 -20.20 8.32
CA THR A 146 -25.94 -21.09 9.43
C THR A 146 -26.20 -20.48 10.80
N GLY A 147 -26.63 -19.22 10.87
CA GLY A 147 -26.91 -18.51 12.12
C GLY A 147 -26.43 -17.06 12.18
N LEU A 148 -25.93 -16.50 11.07
CA LEU A 148 -25.66 -15.06 11.00
C LEU A 148 -26.95 -14.27 10.74
N SER A 149 -27.92 -14.86 10.04
CA SER A 149 -29.25 -14.27 9.79
C SER A 149 -29.21 -12.88 9.15
N ARG A 150 -28.28 -12.72 8.21
CA ARG A 150 -28.11 -11.51 7.38
C ARG A 150 -28.46 -11.76 5.91
N SER A 151 -27.91 -12.82 5.36
CA SER A 151 -28.02 -13.25 3.97
C SER A 151 -27.74 -14.75 3.92
N GLY A 152 -28.31 -15.46 2.96
CA GLY A 152 -28.26 -16.92 2.89
C GLY A 152 -29.66 -17.53 2.97
N ILE A 153 -29.82 -18.64 2.27
CA ILE A 153 -31.04 -19.43 2.24
C ILE A 153 -31.28 -19.99 3.64
N GLU A 154 -32.44 -19.70 4.21
CA GLU A 154 -32.81 -20.21 5.52
C GLU A 154 -32.91 -21.73 5.54
N ALA A 155 -32.60 -22.34 6.70
CA ALA A 155 -32.60 -23.80 6.87
C ALA A 155 -33.92 -24.45 6.44
N GLY A 156 -35.07 -23.79 6.68
CA GLY A 156 -36.39 -24.31 6.29
C GLY A 156 -36.64 -24.34 4.77
N ARG A 157 -35.79 -23.70 3.97
CA ARG A 157 -35.88 -23.66 2.49
C ARG A 157 -34.65 -24.24 1.81
N TRP A 158 -33.71 -24.81 2.56
CA TRP A 158 -32.47 -25.35 1.99
C TRP A 158 -32.76 -26.51 1.03
N ASP A 159 -33.60 -27.47 1.42
CA ASP A 159 -33.95 -28.62 0.59
C ASP A 159 -34.65 -28.22 -0.72
N GLU A 160 -35.48 -27.18 -0.67
CA GLU A 160 -36.13 -26.59 -1.85
C GLU A 160 -35.08 -25.99 -2.80
N ALA A 161 -34.15 -25.19 -2.26
CA ALA A 161 -33.08 -24.60 -3.05
C ALA A 161 -32.17 -25.66 -3.68
N VAL A 162 -31.79 -26.70 -2.93
CA VAL A 162 -30.97 -27.81 -3.44
C VAL A 162 -31.72 -28.54 -4.56
N SER A 163 -33.02 -28.82 -4.38
CA SER A 163 -33.83 -29.48 -5.41
C SER A 163 -33.90 -28.66 -6.70
N LEU A 164 -34.07 -27.33 -6.59
CA LEU A 164 -34.05 -26.42 -7.73
C LEU A 164 -32.67 -26.38 -8.41
N ALA A 165 -31.59 -26.32 -7.64
CA ALA A 165 -30.23 -26.34 -8.16
C ALA A 165 -29.91 -27.63 -8.91
N VAL A 166 -30.30 -28.80 -8.37
CA VAL A 166 -30.14 -30.10 -9.04
C VAL A 166 -30.86 -30.13 -10.38
N ALA A 167 -32.10 -29.64 -10.44
CA ALA A 167 -32.85 -29.56 -11.69
C ALA A 167 -32.13 -28.68 -12.72
N ALA A 168 -31.64 -27.52 -12.31
CA ALA A 168 -30.95 -26.57 -13.19
C ALA A 168 -29.57 -27.07 -13.67
N VAL A 169 -28.82 -27.79 -12.83
CA VAL A 169 -27.57 -28.45 -13.23
C VAL A 169 -27.84 -29.55 -14.26
N ARG A 170 -28.89 -30.37 -14.06
CA ARG A 170 -29.29 -31.41 -15.02
C ARG A 170 -29.76 -30.84 -16.35
N GLU A 171 -30.38 -29.67 -16.33
CA GLU A 171 -30.76 -28.92 -17.54
C GLU A 171 -29.55 -28.30 -18.26
N GLY A 172 -28.39 -28.24 -17.60
CA GLY A 172 -27.17 -27.64 -18.17
C GLY A 172 -27.19 -26.11 -18.15
N VAL A 173 -28.02 -25.50 -17.30
CA VAL A 173 -28.14 -24.03 -17.20
C VAL A 173 -27.47 -23.48 -15.96
N LEU A 174 -27.08 -24.29 -14.98
CA LEU A 174 -26.26 -23.82 -13.86
C LEU A 174 -25.07 -24.72 -13.64
N GLU A 175 -24.00 -24.13 -13.14
CA GLU A 175 -22.88 -24.82 -12.50
C GLU A 175 -22.86 -24.45 -11.01
N VAL A 176 -22.96 -25.42 -10.11
CA VAL A 176 -22.89 -25.17 -8.66
C VAL A 176 -21.47 -25.38 -8.18
N THR A 177 -20.76 -24.28 -7.92
CA THR A 177 -19.35 -24.24 -7.49
C THR A 177 -19.13 -24.73 -6.06
N GLY A 178 -20.11 -24.54 -5.17
CA GLY A 178 -19.99 -24.92 -3.77
C GLY A 178 -21.05 -24.30 -2.88
N VAL A 179 -20.94 -24.60 -1.58
CA VAL A 179 -21.72 -23.97 -0.52
C VAL A 179 -20.87 -22.94 0.19
N LEU A 180 -21.46 -21.79 0.49
CA LEU A 180 -20.81 -20.74 1.29
C LEU A 180 -21.69 -20.28 2.44
N SER A 181 -21.06 -19.88 3.53
CA SER A 181 -21.74 -19.26 4.68
C SER A 181 -20.82 -18.24 5.35
N HIS A 182 -21.27 -17.57 6.41
CA HIS A 182 -20.46 -16.57 7.10
C HIS A 182 -20.64 -16.66 8.62
N LEU A 183 -19.52 -16.63 9.33
CA LEU A 183 -19.47 -16.74 10.79
C LEU A 183 -19.83 -15.42 11.46
N ALA A 184 -20.56 -15.50 12.57
CA ALA A 184 -21.01 -14.34 13.33
C ALA A 184 -19.98 -13.87 14.37
N VAL A 185 -19.27 -14.80 15.01
CA VAL A 185 -18.40 -14.51 16.17
C VAL A 185 -17.06 -15.27 16.05
N ALA A 186 -16.43 -15.17 14.88
CA ALA A 186 -15.16 -15.86 14.62
C ALA A 186 -13.94 -15.17 15.26
N ASP A 187 -14.11 -13.92 15.67
CA ASP A 187 -13.17 -13.10 16.44
C ASP A 187 -13.04 -13.55 17.90
N ASP A 188 -13.98 -14.35 18.41
CA ASP A 188 -13.79 -15.22 19.57
C ASP A 188 -13.65 -16.69 19.10
N PRO A 189 -12.41 -17.22 19.00
CA PRO A 189 -12.16 -18.57 18.51
C PRO A 189 -12.84 -19.67 19.35
N THR A 190 -13.15 -19.37 20.62
CA THR A 190 -13.71 -20.32 21.59
C THR A 190 -15.24 -20.31 21.63
N SER A 191 -15.87 -19.42 20.84
CA SER A 191 -17.32 -19.25 20.86
C SER A 191 -18.06 -20.50 20.39
N PRO A 192 -18.99 -21.06 21.20
CA PRO A 192 -19.80 -22.22 20.80
C PRO A 192 -20.78 -21.89 19.67
N VAL A 193 -21.02 -20.60 19.39
CA VAL A 193 -21.81 -20.15 18.22
C VAL A 193 -21.11 -20.54 16.93
N THR A 194 -19.79 -20.32 16.85
CA THR A 194 -18.97 -20.69 15.68
C THR A 194 -19.01 -22.20 15.44
N ASP A 195 -18.94 -23.01 16.50
CA ASP A 195 -19.03 -24.47 16.37
C ASP A 195 -20.41 -24.95 15.91
N LEU A 196 -21.48 -24.28 16.35
CA LEU A 196 -22.83 -24.55 15.86
C LEU A 196 -22.99 -24.20 14.38
N GLN A 197 -22.45 -23.05 13.95
CA GLN A 197 -22.46 -22.65 12.54
C GLN A 197 -21.66 -23.63 11.68
N ALA A 198 -20.50 -24.08 12.16
CA ALA A 198 -19.67 -25.07 11.47
C ALA A 198 -20.42 -26.40 11.24
N ARG A 199 -21.10 -26.93 12.27
CA ARG A 199 -21.91 -28.15 12.11
C ARG A 199 -23.04 -27.98 11.09
N ARG A 200 -23.77 -26.86 11.16
CA ARG A 200 -24.83 -26.55 10.19
C ARG A 200 -24.31 -26.42 8.76
N PHE A 201 -23.13 -25.84 8.60
CA PHE A 201 -22.48 -25.70 7.30
C PHE A 201 -22.12 -27.06 6.70
N VAL A 202 -21.54 -27.96 7.50
CA VAL A 202 -21.25 -29.33 7.07
C VAL A 202 -22.54 -30.04 6.64
N THR A 203 -23.61 -29.96 7.44
CA THR A 203 -24.92 -30.52 7.05
C THR A 203 -25.42 -29.95 5.72
N ALA A 204 -25.31 -28.64 5.50
CA ALA A 204 -25.74 -28.01 4.26
C ALA A 204 -24.97 -28.56 3.03
N VAL A 205 -23.65 -28.74 3.16
CA VAL A 205 -22.78 -29.36 2.13
C VAL A 205 -23.18 -30.82 1.90
N GLU A 206 -23.39 -31.60 2.96
CA GLU A 206 -23.80 -33.00 2.87
C GLU A 206 -25.17 -33.15 2.19
N THR A 207 -26.14 -32.27 2.46
CA THR A 207 -27.44 -32.26 1.76
C THR A 207 -27.25 -32.05 0.26
N CYS A 208 -26.40 -31.11 -0.17
CA CYS A 208 -26.11 -30.90 -1.58
C CYS A 208 -25.52 -32.16 -2.24
N ARG A 209 -24.52 -32.77 -1.59
CA ARG A 209 -23.85 -33.99 -2.09
C ARG A 209 -24.79 -35.19 -2.15
N ALA A 210 -25.61 -35.40 -1.13
CA ALA A 210 -26.61 -36.46 -1.11
C ALA A 210 -27.67 -36.32 -2.22
N ALA A 211 -27.95 -35.09 -2.67
CA ALA A 211 -28.84 -34.80 -3.79
C ALA A 211 -28.16 -34.90 -5.17
N GLY A 212 -26.85 -35.17 -5.21
CA GLY A 212 -26.06 -35.36 -6.43
C GLY A 212 -25.41 -34.08 -6.99
N LEU A 213 -25.22 -33.04 -6.16
CA LEU A 213 -24.38 -31.88 -6.51
C LEU A 213 -22.94 -32.14 -6.05
N GLU A 214 -21.94 -31.84 -6.89
CA GLU A 214 -20.52 -32.04 -6.56
C GLU A 214 -20.01 -31.07 -5.48
N VAL A 215 -20.41 -29.79 -5.56
CA VAL A 215 -20.00 -28.70 -4.64
C VAL A 215 -18.50 -28.72 -4.30
N PRO A 216 -17.60 -28.53 -5.30
CA PRO A 216 -16.17 -28.74 -5.14
C PRO A 216 -15.45 -27.68 -4.29
N VAL A 217 -15.98 -26.47 -4.14
CA VAL A 217 -15.30 -25.37 -3.43
C VAL A 217 -16.20 -24.77 -2.35
N ASN A 218 -16.15 -25.31 -1.13
CA ASN A 218 -16.94 -24.83 -0.01
C ASN A 218 -16.12 -23.88 0.87
N HIS A 219 -16.76 -22.83 1.37
CA HIS A 219 -16.05 -21.81 2.14
C HIS A 219 -16.90 -21.08 3.18
N ILE A 220 -16.43 -21.04 4.42
CA ILE A 220 -17.10 -20.37 5.55
C ILE A 220 -16.20 -19.38 6.31
N ALA A 221 -14.89 -19.66 6.38
CA ALA A 221 -13.94 -18.84 7.14
C ALA A 221 -13.76 -17.43 6.56
N ASN A 222 -14.03 -16.42 7.39
CA ASN A 222 -13.64 -15.02 7.19
C ASN A 222 -12.25 -14.76 7.80
N THR A 223 -11.78 -13.51 7.87
CA THR A 223 -10.44 -13.17 8.40
C THR A 223 -10.15 -13.82 9.77
N PRO A 224 -10.99 -13.66 10.81
CA PRO A 224 -10.70 -14.24 12.12
C PRO A 224 -10.55 -15.76 12.07
N ALA A 225 -11.50 -16.46 11.46
CA ALA A 225 -11.44 -17.92 11.35
C ALA A 225 -10.31 -18.43 10.44
N THR A 226 -9.89 -17.65 9.44
CA THR A 226 -8.72 -17.98 8.60
C THR A 226 -7.47 -18.09 9.46
N LEU A 227 -7.33 -17.19 10.43
CA LEU A 227 -6.17 -17.09 11.32
C LEU A 227 -6.26 -18.04 12.51
N SER A 228 -7.44 -18.19 13.14
CA SER A 228 -7.58 -18.87 14.43
C SER A 228 -8.25 -20.25 14.38
N ARG A 229 -8.94 -20.61 13.27
CA ARG A 229 -9.75 -21.84 13.17
C ARG A 229 -9.39 -22.70 11.95
N PRO A 230 -8.24 -23.42 11.99
CA PRO A 230 -7.81 -24.32 10.92
C PRO A 230 -8.85 -25.38 10.51
N ASP A 231 -9.72 -25.79 11.43
CA ASP A 231 -10.81 -26.74 11.19
C ASP A 231 -11.91 -26.20 10.26
N LEU A 232 -11.99 -24.89 10.05
CA LEU A 232 -13.04 -24.22 9.26
C LEU A 232 -12.56 -23.77 7.87
N ARG A 233 -11.36 -24.19 7.45
CA ARG A 233 -10.77 -23.75 6.16
C ARG A 233 -11.49 -24.30 4.94
N HIS A 234 -12.04 -25.52 5.03
CA HIS A 234 -12.64 -26.24 3.90
C HIS A 234 -11.74 -26.17 2.65
N GLU A 235 -12.31 -25.95 1.46
CA GLU A 235 -11.53 -25.85 0.22
C GLU A 235 -11.02 -24.42 -0.03
N MET A 236 -11.65 -23.40 0.55
CA MET A 236 -11.24 -22.00 0.37
C MET A 236 -11.60 -21.12 1.57
N VAL A 237 -10.72 -20.17 1.89
CA VAL A 237 -10.92 -19.13 2.91
C VAL A 237 -11.14 -17.75 2.30
N ARG A 238 -11.77 -16.84 3.05
CA ARG A 238 -12.14 -15.49 2.58
C ARG A 238 -11.59 -14.37 3.47
N PRO A 239 -10.25 -14.23 3.57
CA PRO A 239 -9.67 -13.10 4.27
C PRO A 239 -9.98 -11.78 3.55
N GLY A 240 -10.49 -10.82 4.31
CA GLY A 240 -10.72 -9.45 3.85
C GLY A 240 -9.76 -8.51 4.53
N VAL A 241 -10.07 -8.09 5.76
CA VAL A 241 -9.29 -7.04 6.44
C VAL A 241 -7.82 -7.44 6.65
N SER A 242 -7.53 -8.73 6.79
CA SER A 242 -6.14 -9.24 6.92
C SER A 242 -5.33 -9.15 5.64
N VAL A 243 -5.95 -9.05 4.45
CA VAL A 243 -5.23 -8.69 3.21
C VAL A 243 -4.55 -7.33 3.36
N TYR A 244 -5.14 -6.45 4.17
CA TYR A 244 -4.71 -5.07 4.40
C TYR A 244 -3.93 -4.86 5.71
N GLY A 245 -3.60 -5.94 6.42
CA GLY A 245 -2.73 -5.89 7.59
C GLY A 245 -3.40 -6.00 8.95
N VAL A 246 -4.73 -6.17 9.00
CA VAL A 246 -5.49 -6.21 10.26
C VAL A 246 -5.82 -7.64 10.67
N TYR A 247 -5.55 -8.00 11.91
CA TYR A 247 -5.78 -9.36 12.41
C TYR A 247 -7.26 -9.68 12.64
N ALA A 248 -8.04 -8.72 13.17
CA ALA A 248 -9.45 -8.89 13.57
C ALA A 248 -9.73 -10.06 14.52
N VAL A 249 -8.69 -10.56 15.18
CA VAL A 249 -8.69 -11.52 16.28
C VAL A 249 -7.44 -11.21 17.10
N ASP A 250 -7.44 -11.51 18.40
CA ASP A 250 -6.25 -11.34 19.24
C ASP A 250 -5.07 -12.13 18.64
N PRO A 251 -3.94 -11.49 18.25
CA PRO A 251 -2.80 -12.21 17.71
C PRO A 251 -2.26 -13.32 18.62
N ALA A 252 -2.45 -13.22 19.94
CA ALA A 252 -2.00 -14.22 20.91
C ALA A 252 -2.73 -15.58 20.79
N VAL A 253 -3.92 -15.60 20.17
CA VAL A 253 -4.69 -16.85 19.97
C VAL A 253 -4.44 -17.49 18.60
N ILE A 254 -3.64 -16.86 17.75
CA ILE A 254 -3.31 -17.37 16.42
C ILE A 254 -2.26 -18.49 16.58
N PRO A 255 -2.54 -19.72 16.12
CA PRO A 255 -1.56 -20.80 16.18
C PRO A 255 -0.27 -20.41 15.44
N ALA A 256 0.87 -20.52 16.12
CA ALA A 256 2.16 -20.33 15.47
C ALA A 256 2.42 -21.45 14.46
N GLY A 257 2.89 -21.09 13.26
CA GLY A 257 3.32 -22.04 12.25
C GLY A 257 4.78 -22.46 12.45
N GLU A 258 5.27 -23.33 11.56
CA GLU A 258 6.69 -23.75 11.55
C GLU A 258 7.64 -22.56 11.35
N ASP A 259 7.21 -21.55 10.59
CA ASP A 259 7.96 -20.31 10.33
C ASP A 259 7.80 -19.25 11.45
N GLY A 260 7.13 -19.59 12.56
CA GLY A 260 6.86 -18.68 13.67
C GLY A 260 5.48 -18.04 13.65
N PRO A 261 5.30 -16.92 14.38
CA PRO A 261 4.00 -16.25 14.50
C PRO A 261 3.56 -15.61 13.17
N VAL A 262 2.26 -15.41 13.02
CA VAL A 262 1.70 -14.72 11.85
C VAL A 262 1.98 -13.23 11.96
N GLU A 263 2.73 -12.68 11.02
CA GLU A 263 3.06 -11.26 10.92
C GLU A 263 2.34 -10.61 9.74
N LEU A 264 1.39 -9.73 10.04
CA LEU A 264 0.70 -8.90 9.06
C LEU A 264 1.29 -7.49 9.04
N ARG A 265 1.20 -6.81 7.90
CA ARG A 265 1.69 -5.45 7.68
C ARG A 265 0.54 -4.54 7.26
N GLU A 266 0.31 -3.47 8.01
CA GLU A 266 -0.67 -2.45 7.62
C GLU A 266 -0.31 -1.85 6.25
N ALA A 267 -1.27 -1.90 5.33
CA ALA A 267 -1.05 -1.43 3.95
C ALA A 267 -1.44 0.04 3.75
N MET A 268 -2.14 0.68 4.70
CA MET A 268 -2.67 2.04 4.56
C MET A 268 -2.00 3.01 5.51
N THR A 269 -1.63 4.18 5.00
CA THR A 269 -1.26 5.35 5.81
C THR A 269 -2.15 6.52 5.45
N VAL A 270 -2.84 7.12 6.42
CA VAL A 270 -3.65 8.32 6.21
C VAL A 270 -2.95 9.50 6.84
N ARG A 271 -2.69 10.54 6.04
CA ARG A 271 -1.99 11.74 6.50
C ARG A 271 -2.55 13.01 5.88
N ALA A 272 -2.40 14.12 6.60
CA ALA A 272 -2.85 15.43 6.15
C ALA A 272 -1.84 16.53 6.50
N ARG A 273 -1.83 17.61 5.72
CA ARG A 273 -0.90 18.72 5.88
C ARG A 273 -1.27 19.59 7.07
N VAL A 274 -0.26 20.07 7.78
CA VAL A 274 -0.38 21.19 8.70
C VAL A 274 -0.62 22.46 7.88
N VAL A 275 -1.72 23.16 8.14
CA VAL A 275 -2.11 24.38 7.41
C VAL A 275 -1.51 25.62 8.06
N THR A 276 -1.55 25.68 9.39
CA THR A 276 -1.08 26.84 10.14
C THR A 276 -0.76 26.44 11.57
N THR A 277 0.20 27.14 12.17
CA THR A 277 0.53 27.05 13.60
C THR A 277 0.23 28.36 14.28
N ARG A 278 -0.22 28.31 15.54
CA ARG A 278 -0.44 29.52 16.36
C ARG A 278 -0.23 29.25 17.84
N VAL A 279 -0.02 30.32 18.60
CA VAL A 279 -0.09 30.28 20.07
C VAL A 279 -1.51 30.65 20.51
N VAL A 280 -2.10 29.80 21.34
CA VAL A 280 -3.37 30.06 22.02
C VAL A 280 -3.04 30.50 23.45
N PRO A 281 -3.42 31.72 23.88
CA PRO A 281 -3.16 32.19 25.23
C PRO A 281 -3.84 31.35 26.30
N ALA A 282 -3.24 31.28 27.49
CA ALA A 282 -3.84 30.61 28.65
C ALA A 282 -5.29 31.06 28.91
N GLY A 283 -6.19 30.10 29.12
CA GLY A 283 -7.62 30.32 29.37
C GLY A 283 -8.51 30.35 28.12
N GLU A 284 -7.94 30.55 26.93
CA GLU A 284 -8.71 30.62 25.68
C GLU A 284 -9.20 29.26 25.21
N GLY A 285 -10.38 29.25 24.58
CA GLY A 285 -11.05 28.04 24.11
C GLY A 285 -10.67 27.65 22.69
N VAL A 286 -10.57 26.35 22.40
CA VAL A 286 -10.26 25.82 21.06
C VAL A 286 -11.46 25.11 20.45
N SER A 287 -11.70 25.37 19.16
CA SER A 287 -12.76 24.76 18.34
C SER A 287 -14.19 25.01 18.86
N TYR A 288 -15.20 24.43 18.21
CA TYR A 288 -16.61 24.65 18.49
C TYR A 288 -17.01 24.23 19.90
N GLY A 289 -17.70 25.14 20.60
CA GLY A 289 -18.18 24.94 21.97
C GLY A 289 -17.07 24.94 23.02
N HIS A 290 -15.82 25.21 22.64
CA HIS A 290 -14.67 25.36 23.55
C HIS A 290 -14.55 24.24 24.58
N LEU A 291 -14.67 22.98 24.12
CA LEU A 291 -14.54 21.79 24.97
C LEU A 291 -13.15 21.63 25.57
N TRP A 292 -12.15 22.26 24.96
CA TRP A 292 -10.80 22.35 25.47
C TRP A 292 -10.43 23.82 25.66
N ARG A 293 -9.74 24.13 26.75
CA ARG A 293 -9.20 25.46 27.05
C ARG A 293 -7.71 25.33 27.34
N ALA A 294 -6.94 26.30 26.87
CA ALA A 294 -5.50 26.29 27.02
C ALA A 294 -5.10 26.41 28.49
N PRO A 295 -4.41 25.42 29.08
CA PRO A 295 -3.99 25.49 30.49
C PRO A 295 -2.84 26.49 30.71
N ARG A 296 -2.10 26.80 29.64
CA ARG A 296 -1.00 27.76 29.54
C ARG A 296 -0.96 28.28 28.10
N ASP A 297 -0.09 29.23 27.80
CA ASP A 297 0.19 29.59 26.41
C ASP A 297 0.65 28.34 25.66
N THR A 298 -0.15 27.92 24.69
CA THR A 298 -0.04 26.61 24.05
C THR A 298 0.12 26.77 22.56
N ARG A 299 1.19 26.17 22.01
CA ARG A 299 1.38 26.10 20.56
C ARG A 299 0.41 25.06 20.01
N THR A 300 -0.23 25.39 18.89
CA THR A 300 -1.21 24.52 18.24
C THR A 300 -0.97 24.48 16.74
N ALA A 301 -1.36 23.38 16.10
CA ALA A 301 -1.41 23.25 14.64
C ALA A 301 -2.83 22.94 14.17
N VAL A 302 -3.20 23.46 13.00
CA VAL A 302 -4.40 23.08 12.26
C VAL A 302 -4.01 22.05 11.21
N VAL A 303 -4.65 20.90 11.19
CA VAL A 303 -4.42 19.82 10.21
C VAL A 303 -5.62 19.72 9.28
N ALA A 304 -5.38 19.66 7.98
CA ALA A 304 -6.39 19.75 6.91
C ALA A 304 -7.16 18.45 6.65
N MET A 305 -7.76 17.89 7.69
CA MET A 305 -8.67 16.75 7.56
C MET A 305 -9.78 16.86 8.59
N GLY A 306 -11.03 16.67 8.18
CA GLY A 306 -12.18 16.67 9.07
C GLY A 306 -13.16 15.54 8.77
N TYR A 307 -14.38 15.68 9.29
CA TYR A 307 -15.39 14.64 9.13
C TYR A 307 -15.97 14.53 7.70
N ALA A 308 -15.84 15.58 6.87
CA ALA A 308 -16.17 15.47 5.45
C ALA A 308 -15.17 14.56 4.71
N ASP A 309 -13.94 14.49 5.20
CA ASP A 309 -12.84 13.70 4.62
C ASP A 309 -12.74 12.29 5.19
N GLY A 310 -13.44 12.00 6.29
CA GLY A 310 -13.48 10.66 6.88
C GLY A 310 -13.44 10.64 8.40
N LEU A 311 -12.82 11.62 9.06
CA LEU A 311 -12.54 11.56 10.50
C LEU A 311 -13.83 11.62 11.34
N PRO A 312 -14.17 10.59 12.14
CA PRO A 312 -15.42 10.57 12.89
C PRO A 312 -15.45 11.69 13.92
N ARG A 313 -16.49 12.52 13.92
CA ARG A 313 -16.61 13.58 14.91
C ARG A 313 -16.69 13.04 16.35
N SER A 314 -17.13 11.79 16.53
CA SER A 314 -17.17 11.07 17.81
C SER A 314 -15.81 10.91 18.49
N MET A 315 -14.70 10.96 17.73
CA MET A 315 -13.35 10.81 18.27
C MET A 315 -12.75 12.09 18.87
N SER A 316 -13.50 13.20 18.88
CA SER A 316 -13.04 14.50 19.37
C SER A 316 -12.41 14.39 20.77
N GLY A 317 -11.13 14.76 20.89
CA GLY A 317 -10.36 14.73 22.14
C GLY A 317 -9.89 13.34 22.58
N ARG A 318 -10.06 12.29 21.74
CA ARG A 318 -9.75 10.89 22.07
C ARG A 318 -8.59 10.30 21.26
N PHE A 319 -7.97 11.10 20.39
CA PHE A 319 -6.87 10.67 19.51
C PHE A 319 -5.82 11.77 19.33
N GLY A 320 -4.88 11.56 18.42
CA GLY A 320 -3.85 12.51 18.03
C GLY A 320 -3.28 12.18 16.66
N VAL A 321 -2.18 12.83 16.32
CA VAL A 321 -1.45 12.64 15.06
C VAL A 321 0.04 12.51 15.34
N THR A 322 0.77 11.89 14.42
CA THR A 322 2.23 11.86 14.47
C THR A 322 2.81 12.83 13.44
N ILE A 323 3.66 13.75 13.88
CA ILE A 323 4.37 14.70 13.02
C ILE A 323 5.86 14.54 13.33
N ASP A 324 6.67 14.25 12.32
CA ASP A 324 8.12 14.03 12.46
C ASP A 324 8.49 13.04 13.58
N GLY A 325 7.80 11.88 13.60
CA GLY A 325 8.00 10.83 14.60
C GLY A 325 7.47 11.15 16.01
N THR A 326 6.91 12.34 16.25
CA THR A 326 6.38 12.74 17.55
C THR A 326 4.85 12.76 17.57
N TRP A 327 4.26 12.18 18.62
CA TRP A 327 2.81 12.13 18.81
C TRP A 327 2.27 13.41 19.48
N PHE A 328 1.25 14.02 18.87
CA PHE A 328 0.57 15.21 19.36
C PHE A 328 -0.95 14.98 19.50
N PRO A 329 -1.57 15.26 20.66
CA PRO A 329 -2.98 15.00 20.86
C PRO A 329 -3.87 15.99 20.10
N GLN A 330 -5.00 15.51 19.61
CA GLN A 330 -6.05 16.34 19.04
C GLN A 330 -6.86 17.00 20.16
N ILE A 331 -7.06 18.32 20.06
CA ILE A 331 -7.76 19.13 21.07
C ILE A 331 -9.00 19.83 20.49
N GLY A 332 -10.04 19.94 21.32
CA GLY A 332 -11.34 20.46 20.90
C GLY A 332 -12.09 19.47 19.98
N ARG A 333 -12.96 19.99 19.12
CA ARG A 333 -13.77 19.16 18.21
C ARG A 333 -13.10 18.93 16.87
N VAL A 334 -13.32 17.74 16.32
CA VAL A 334 -13.18 17.48 14.88
C VAL A 334 -14.22 18.32 14.13
N CYS A 335 -13.75 19.17 13.21
CA CYS A 335 -14.59 20.03 12.37
C CYS A 335 -14.82 19.38 10.99
N MET A 336 -15.56 20.06 10.11
CA MET A 336 -15.90 19.52 8.79
C MET A 336 -14.66 19.23 7.96
N ASP A 337 -13.68 20.14 7.99
CA ASP A 337 -12.53 20.14 7.09
C ASP A 337 -11.18 20.06 7.80
N GLN A 338 -11.16 20.16 9.13
CA GLN A 338 -9.91 20.29 9.89
C GLN A 338 -10.03 19.85 11.34
N ILE A 339 -8.87 19.56 11.92
CA ILE A 339 -8.68 19.35 13.37
C ILE A 339 -7.61 20.31 13.90
N VAL A 340 -7.59 20.48 15.23
CA VAL A 340 -6.54 21.23 15.94
C VAL A 340 -5.77 20.27 16.84
N VAL A 341 -4.45 20.36 16.83
CA VAL A 341 -3.56 19.53 17.66
C VAL A 341 -2.70 20.40 18.58
N ASP A 342 -2.45 19.92 19.79
CA ASP A 342 -1.61 20.57 20.80
C ASP A 342 -0.14 20.22 20.55
N LEU A 343 0.70 21.24 20.34
CA LEU A 343 2.13 21.13 20.07
C LEU A 343 2.99 21.41 21.31
N GLY A 344 2.40 21.61 22.50
CA GLY A 344 3.13 21.86 23.73
C GLY A 344 3.22 23.34 24.11
N ALA A 345 4.17 23.68 25.00
CA ALA A 345 4.29 25.04 25.54
C ALA A 345 4.84 26.00 24.49
N ALA A 346 4.33 27.23 24.49
CA ALA A 346 4.75 28.23 23.52
C ALA A 346 6.21 28.66 23.71
N ASP A 347 6.68 28.64 24.96
CA ASP A 347 8.01 29.03 25.44
C ASP A 347 9.01 27.85 25.56
N ASP A 348 8.59 26.65 25.17
CA ASP A 348 9.44 25.45 25.17
C ASP A 348 9.97 25.16 23.76
N ASP A 349 11.26 24.83 23.66
CA ASP A 349 11.95 24.43 22.42
C ASP A 349 11.80 22.91 22.16
N GLY A 350 10.71 22.32 22.66
CA GLY A 350 10.39 20.91 22.46
C GLY A 350 10.00 20.55 21.01
N PRO A 351 9.65 19.27 20.75
CA PRO A 351 9.39 18.78 19.39
C PRO A 351 8.32 19.57 18.62
N GLY A 352 7.33 20.17 19.30
CA GLY A 352 6.32 20.98 18.63
C GLY A 352 6.83 22.33 18.11
N ALA A 353 8.00 22.78 18.55
CA ALA A 353 8.61 24.03 18.09
C ALA A 353 9.17 23.94 16.67
N SER A 354 9.44 22.73 16.15
CA SER A 354 9.90 22.51 14.77
C SER A 354 8.77 22.36 13.76
N VAL A 355 7.52 22.12 14.19
CA VAL A 355 6.37 21.92 13.30
C VAL A 355 6.06 23.19 12.48
N ARG A 356 5.91 23.05 11.16
CA ARG A 356 5.64 24.14 10.21
C ARG A 356 4.42 23.83 9.33
N PRO A 357 3.76 24.87 8.77
CA PRO A 357 2.85 24.68 7.65
C PRO A 357 3.52 23.89 6.53
N GLY A 358 2.78 22.93 5.96
CA GLY A 358 3.30 21.99 4.98
C GLY A 358 3.76 20.65 5.58
N ASP A 359 4.02 20.53 6.88
CA ASP A 359 4.40 19.23 7.45
C ASP A 359 3.28 18.20 7.35
N TRP A 360 3.64 16.93 7.20
CA TRP A 360 2.67 15.83 7.23
C TRP A 360 2.35 15.42 8.66
N ALA A 361 1.06 15.43 8.99
CA ALA A 361 0.51 14.82 10.19
C ALA A 361 -0.11 13.46 9.83
N VAL A 362 0.51 12.38 10.28
CA VAL A 362 0.01 11.01 10.12
C VAL A 362 -1.11 10.78 11.13
N ILE A 363 -2.32 10.52 10.62
CA ILE A 363 -3.47 10.15 11.43
C ILE A 363 -3.32 8.70 11.91
N PHE A 364 -3.01 7.78 10.98
CA PHE A 364 -2.67 6.38 11.27
C PHE A 364 -1.84 5.75 10.13
N GLY A 365 -1.22 4.61 10.41
CA GLY A 365 -0.39 3.84 9.51
C GLY A 365 1.12 4.07 9.72
N ALA A 366 1.90 3.90 8.66
CA ALA A 366 3.36 3.95 8.72
C ALA A 366 3.86 5.29 9.28
N GLY A 367 4.77 5.21 10.28
CA GLY A 367 5.31 6.38 10.97
C GLY A 367 4.33 7.03 11.96
N GLY A 368 3.16 6.43 12.20
CA GLY A 368 2.19 6.86 13.19
C GLY A 368 1.67 5.70 14.03
N ARG A 369 0.41 5.79 14.44
CA ARG A 369 -0.27 4.76 15.23
C ARG A 369 -1.07 3.80 14.35
N SER A 370 -1.39 2.63 14.90
CA SER A 370 -2.13 1.60 14.17
C SER A 370 -3.58 2.02 13.90
N VAL A 371 -4.21 1.38 12.92
CA VAL A 371 -5.62 1.62 12.60
C VAL A 371 -6.55 1.19 13.73
N GLU A 372 -6.18 0.16 14.50
CA GLU A 372 -6.94 -0.31 15.67
C GLU A 372 -6.98 0.74 16.79
N GLU A 373 -5.89 1.48 17.02
CA GLU A 373 -5.89 2.56 18.01
C GLU A 373 -6.90 3.66 17.64
N ILE A 374 -7.01 3.98 16.34
CA ILE A 374 -8.04 4.91 15.85
C ILE A 374 -9.44 4.33 15.99
N ALA A 375 -9.62 3.03 15.74
CA ALA A 375 -10.91 2.37 15.91
C ALA A 375 -11.40 2.44 17.38
N VAL A 376 -10.50 2.19 18.34
CA VAL A 376 -10.79 2.34 19.78
C VAL A 376 -11.16 3.79 20.14
N ALA A 377 -10.42 4.77 19.59
CA ALA A 377 -10.72 6.19 19.82
C ALA A 377 -12.09 6.60 19.23
N ALA A 378 -12.49 6.00 18.11
CA ALA A 378 -13.76 6.25 17.43
C ALA A 378 -14.93 5.40 17.97
N ASP A 379 -14.67 4.46 18.89
CA ASP A 379 -15.64 3.48 19.40
C ASP A 379 -16.24 2.61 18.29
N THR A 380 -15.35 2.07 17.44
CA THR A 380 -15.69 1.23 16.29
C THR A 380 -14.60 0.18 16.02
N ILE A 381 -14.63 -0.43 14.84
CA ILE A 381 -13.71 -1.46 14.37
C ILE A 381 -12.81 -0.93 13.24
N ALA A 382 -11.61 -1.49 13.10
CA ALA A 382 -10.65 -1.13 12.06
C ALA A 382 -11.24 -1.20 10.64
N TYR A 383 -12.18 -2.14 10.41
CA TYR A 383 -12.92 -2.26 9.15
C TYR A 383 -13.59 -0.94 8.75
N GLU A 384 -14.28 -0.28 9.69
CA GLU A 384 -14.95 0.98 9.41
C GLU A 384 -13.88 2.05 9.14
N VAL A 385 -12.85 2.15 9.99
CA VAL A 385 -11.79 3.16 9.89
C VAL A 385 -11.09 3.14 8.52
N LEU A 386 -10.73 1.96 8.01
CA LEU A 386 -10.10 1.83 6.68
C LEU A 386 -11.02 2.36 5.56
N THR A 387 -12.34 2.21 5.72
CA THR A 387 -13.34 2.69 4.74
C THR A 387 -13.78 4.13 4.93
N LEU A 388 -13.28 4.84 5.95
CA LEU A 388 -13.66 6.22 6.23
C LEU A 388 -13.11 7.26 5.24
N PRO A 389 -11.82 7.22 4.82
CA PRO A 389 -11.26 8.26 3.97
C PRO A 389 -12.07 8.43 2.69
N ARG A 390 -12.48 9.66 2.40
CA ARG A 390 -13.42 9.97 1.31
C ARG A 390 -13.30 11.43 0.89
N GLY A 391 -14.09 11.82 -0.11
CA GLY A 391 -14.20 13.22 -0.52
C GLY A 391 -12.90 13.73 -1.13
N ARG A 392 -12.17 14.60 -0.41
CA ARG A 392 -10.99 15.29 -0.94
C ARG A 392 -9.68 14.53 -0.72
N VAL A 393 -9.70 13.46 0.07
CA VAL A 393 -8.49 12.66 0.33
C VAL A 393 -8.08 11.96 -0.96
N ARG A 394 -6.86 12.21 -1.44
CA ARG A 394 -6.34 11.54 -2.64
C ARG A 394 -5.66 10.23 -2.28
N ARG A 395 -5.84 9.20 -3.10
CA ARG A 395 -5.09 7.95 -2.97
C ARG A 395 -3.78 8.03 -3.75
N ARG A 396 -2.69 7.60 -3.12
CA ARG A 396 -1.38 7.38 -3.72
C ARG A 396 -0.95 5.93 -3.49
N VAL A 397 -0.65 5.21 -4.56
CA VAL A 397 -0.33 3.78 -4.52
C VAL A 397 1.17 3.58 -4.66
N LEU A 398 1.77 2.75 -3.79
CA LEU A 398 3.15 2.30 -3.87
C LEU A 398 3.17 0.86 -4.43
N PRO A 399 3.96 0.57 -5.48
CA PRO A 399 3.93 -0.71 -6.18
C PRO A 399 4.47 -1.88 -5.33
N ALA A 400 3.96 -3.10 -5.59
CA ALA A 400 4.41 -4.31 -4.92
C ALA A 400 5.85 -4.67 -5.34
N GLY A 401 6.67 -5.07 -4.36
CA GLY A 401 8.11 -5.28 -4.57
C GLY A 401 8.92 -3.99 -4.50
N GLY A 402 8.26 -2.82 -4.50
CA GLY A 402 8.83 -1.49 -4.61
C GLY A 402 9.58 -1.28 -5.94
N ALA A 403 9.76 -0.02 -6.34
CA ALA A 403 10.29 0.36 -7.65
C ALA A 403 11.53 -0.46 -8.03
N PHE A 404 12.52 -0.58 -7.16
CA PHE A 404 13.82 -1.17 -7.52
C PHE A 404 13.92 -2.70 -7.42
N SER A 405 12.81 -3.42 -7.35
CA SER A 405 12.82 -4.89 -7.33
C SER A 405 13.00 -5.54 -8.70
N ALA A 406 12.61 -4.86 -9.78
CA ALA A 406 12.81 -5.34 -11.14
C ALA A 406 14.24 -5.05 -11.62
N GLY A 407 14.84 -5.98 -12.37
CA GLY A 407 16.18 -5.83 -12.96
C GLY A 407 16.32 -4.59 -13.83
N THR A 408 15.25 -4.19 -14.51
CA THR A 408 15.11 -2.88 -15.18
C THR A 408 13.71 -2.33 -14.93
N GLY A 409 13.54 -1.01 -14.92
CA GLY A 409 12.21 -0.42 -14.92
C GLY A 409 12.21 1.10 -15.02
N SER A 410 11.02 1.67 -14.93
CA SER A 410 10.83 3.11 -14.94
C SER A 410 9.72 3.57 -14.00
N VAL A 411 9.91 4.70 -13.34
CA VAL A 411 8.90 5.34 -12.48
C VAL A 411 8.92 6.85 -12.70
N GLU A 412 7.74 7.44 -12.77
CA GLU A 412 7.59 8.90 -12.84
C GLU A 412 7.40 9.47 -11.43
N VAL A 413 8.19 10.48 -11.07
CA VAL A 413 8.08 11.22 -9.81
C VAL A 413 7.85 12.69 -10.10
N ARG A 414 6.99 13.33 -9.29
CA ARG A 414 6.57 14.73 -9.50
C ARG A 414 6.99 15.69 -8.39
N SER A 415 7.60 15.18 -7.31
CA SER A 415 8.00 16.01 -6.18
C SER A 415 9.31 15.55 -5.54
N ALA A 416 9.98 16.47 -4.85
CA ALA A 416 11.19 16.16 -4.08
C ALA A 416 10.96 15.08 -3.02
N GLU A 417 9.80 15.09 -2.36
CA GLU A 417 9.48 14.09 -1.34
C GLU A 417 9.19 12.71 -1.94
N ALA A 418 8.54 12.64 -3.11
CA ALA A 418 8.37 11.37 -3.82
C ALA A 418 9.73 10.79 -4.23
N MET A 419 10.65 11.65 -4.68
CA MET A 419 12.03 11.29 -5.00
C MET A 419 12.80 10.77 -3.77
N ARG A 420 12.66 11.43 -2.61
CA ARG A 420 13.25 10.96 -1.34
C ARG A 420 12.63 9.65 -0.86
N ALA A 421 11.32 9.47 -0.98
CA ALA A 421 10.64 8.23 -0.62
C ALA A 421 11.13 7.06 -1.47
N LEU A 422 11.28 7.29 -2.78
CA LEU A 422 11.87 6.33 -3.70
C LEU A 422 13.33 6.02 -3.32
N GLY A 423 14.13 7.05 -2.99
CA GLY A 423 15.48 6.89 -2.46
C GLY A 423 15.53 6.04 -1.19
N ARG A 424 14.63 6.27 -0.21
CA ARG A 424 14.55 5.48 1.03
C ARG A 424 14.30 4.01 0.75
N GLU A 425 13.44 3.74 -0.23
CA GLU A 425 13.12 2.40 -0.69
C GLU A 425 14.34 1.69 -1.32
N LEU A 426 15.12 2.41 -2.12
CA LEU A 426 16.39 1.89 -2.65
C LEU A 426 17.39 1.65 -1.53
N GLY A 427 17.61 2.66 -0.67
CA GLY A 427 18.55 2.60 0.45
C GLY A 427 18.31 1.41 1.37
N ALA A 428 17.05 1.08 1.67
CA ALA A 428 16.69 -0.09 2.48
C ALA A 428 17.09 -1.44 1.85
N ARG A 429 17.43 -1.49 0.55
CA ARG A 429 17.86 -2.70 -0.18
C ARG A 429 19.36 -2.76 -0.46
N LEU A 430 20.05 -1.65 -0.28
CA LEU A 430 21.48 -1.58 -0.53
C LEU A 430 22.26 -2.26 0.59
N ARG A 431 23.41 -2.83 0.23
CA ARG A 431 24.34 -3.52 1.12
C ARG A 431 25.72 -2.88 0.94
N ALA A 432 26.60 -3.06 1.93
CA ALA A 432 28.00 -2.69 1.76
C ALA A 432 28.55 -3.30 0.46
N GLY A 433 29.30 -2.50 -0.31
CA GLY A 433 29.82 -2.85 -1.62
C GLY A 433 28.89 -2.57 -2.81
N ASP A 434 27.60 -2.23 -2.59
CA ASP A 434 26.72 -1.82 -3.69
C ASP A 434 27.08 -0.41 -4.19
N VAL A 435 27.03 -0.22 -5.52
CA VAL A 435 27.21 1.09 -6.18
C VAL A 435 25.91 1.56 -6.83
N VAL A 436 25.52 2.81 -6.55
CA VAL A 436 24.42 3.51 -7.21
C VAL A 436 24.98 4.60 -8.11
N VAL A 437 24.74 4.48 -9.41
CA VAL A 437 25.10 5.48 -10.41
C VAL A 437 23.89 6.34 -10.72
N LEU A 438 24.00 7.65 -10.54
CA LEU A 438 22.95 8.61 -10.82
C LEU A 438 23.33 9.49 -12.02
N THR A 439 22.54 9.42 -13.09
CA THR A 439 22.72 10.25 -14.30
C THR A 439 21.50 11.12 -14.56
N GLY A 440 21.70 12.24 -15.24
CA GLY A 440 20.66 13.22 -15.54
C GLY A 440 21.17 14.65 -15.41
N ALA A 441 20.54 15.61 -16.11
CA ALA A 441 20.96 17.01 -16.19
C ALA A 441 21.18 17.69 -14.81
N LEU A 442 21.82 18.87 -14.81
CA LEU A 442 21.95 19.67 -13.59
C LEU A 442 20.55 19.92 -12.98
N GLY A 443 20.44 19.72 -11.66
CA GLY A 443 19.16 19.82 -10.94
C GLY A 443 18.15 18.68 -11.18
N ALA A 444 18.48 17.64 -11.96
CA ALA A 444 17.58 16.49 -12.21
C ALA A 444 17.14 15.74 -10.94
N GLY A 445 17.70 16.05 -9.76
CA GLY A 445 17.27 15.49 -8.47
C GLY A 445 18.12 14.36 -7.95
N LYS A 446 19.36 14.25 -8.46
CA LYS A 446 20.37 13.30 -8.01
C LYS A 446 20.62 13.44 -6.50
N THR A 447 21.00 14.61 -6.02
CA THR A 447 21.13 14.90 -4.57
C THR A 447 19.87 14.55 -3.77
N THR A 448 18.68 14.80 -4.33
CA THR A 448 17.41 14.54 -3.65
C THR A 448 17.12 13.05 -3.48
N ILE A 449 17.37 12.22 -4.50
CA ILE A 449 17.27 10.76 -4.32
C ILE A 449 18.38 10.25 -3.40
N THR A 450 19.59 10.84 -3.43
CA THR A 450 20.69 10.50 -2.51
C THR A 450 20.32 10.77 -1.04
N GLN A 451 19.63 11.88 -0.75
CA GLN A 451 19.08 12.15 0.58
C GLN A 451 18.12 11.03 1.02
N GLY A 452 17.24 10.59 0.12
CA GLY A 452 16.37 9.44 0.39
C GLY A 452 17.15 8.15 0.65
N ILE A 453 18.16 7.85 -0.18
CA ILE A 453 19.01 6.66 -0.02
C ILE A 453 19.71 6.68 1.35
N ALA A 454 20.26 7.82 1.73
CA ALA A 454 20.88 8.05 3.03
C ALA A 454 19.92 7.78 4.19
N ASP A 455 18.70 8.31 4.13
CA ASP A 455 17.65 8.03 5.12
C ASP A 455 17.32 6.53 5.19
N GLY A 456 17.23 5.86 4.03
CA GLY A 456 16.96 4.41 3.94
C GLY A 456 18.07 3.55 4.53
N LEU A 457 19.33 3.96 4.37
CA LEU A 457 20.50 3.36 5.00
C LEU A 457 20.58 3.68 6.51
N GLY A 458 19.92 4.75 6.95
CA GLY A 458 19.97 5.24 8.32
C GLY A 458 21.31 5.89 8.67
N VAL A 459 21.96 6.57 7.72
CA VAL A 459 23.19 7.33 8.00
C VAL A 459 22.89 8.62 8.78
N GLN A 460 23.86 9.11 9.56
CA GLN A 460 23.66 10.30 10.38
C GLN A 460 24.04 11.60 9.65
N GLY A 461 23.29 12.65 9.97
CA GLY A 461 23.59 14.01 9.53
C GLY A 461 22.92 14.39 8.21
N ARG A 462 23.09 15.65 7.83
CA ARG A 462 22.47 16.20 6.62
C ARG A 462 23.29 15.80 5.38
N VAL A 463 22.63 15.21 4.38
CA VAL A 463 23.21 14.95 3.06
C VAL A 463 22.97 16.16 2.15
N GLN A 464 24.06 16.71 1.63
CA GLN A 464 24.08 17.83 0.70
C GLN A 464 24.99 17.48 -0.45
N SER A 465 24.73 18.08 -1.63
CA SER A 465 25.60 17.88 -2.79
C SER A 465 27.06 18.18 -2.43
N PRO A 466 28.00 17.29 -2.77
CA PRO A 466 29.41 17.48 -2.46
C PRO A 466 30.06 18.39 -3.52
N THR A 467 29.43 19.54 -3.84
CA THR A 467 29.81 20.46 -4.93
C THR A 467 31.27 20.94 -4.90
N PHE A 468 31.91 20.93 -3.73
CA PHE A 468 33.29 21.37 -3.51
C PHE A 468 34.23 20.27 -2.99
N THR A 469 33.77 19.03 -2.88
CA THR A 469 34.55 17.91 -2.35
C THR A 469 34.24 16.69 -3.20
N ILE A 470 35.24 16.06 -3.84
CA ILE A 470 34.97 14.97 -4.80
C ILE A 470 34.15 13.83 -4.17
N VAL A 471 34.43 13.50 -2.90
CA VAL A 471 33.69 12.50 -2.12
C VAL A 471 33.40 13.05 -0.71
N ARG A 472 32.17 12.85 -0.22
CA ARG A 472 31.79 13.05 1.18
C ARG A 472 31.43 11.73 1.82
N GLU A 473 31.93 11.52 3.03
CA GLU A 473 31.63 10.34 3.84
C GLU A 473 30.53 10.64 4.86
N HIS A 474 29.56 9.74 4.95
CA HIS A 474 28.47 9.76 5.91
C HIS A 474 28.49 8.49 6.75
N LYS A 475 28.60 8.67 8.07
CA LYS A 475 28.71 7.56 9.01
C LYS A 475 27.39 6.80 9.18
N PRO A 476 27.43 5.47 9.35
CA PRO A 476 26.24 4.69 9.65
C PRO A 476 25.62 5.12 10.99
N GLY A 477 24.29 5.06 11.07
CA GLY A 477 23.55 5.32 12.31
C GLY A 477 23.88 4.32 13.40
N THR A 478 24.04 4.81 14.64
CA THR A 478 24.11 3.96 15.82
C THR A 478 22.73 3.35 16.08
N GLY A 479 22.46 2.17 15.51
CA GLY A 479 21.31 1.38 15.90
C GLY A 479 21.39 1.07 17.40
N GLY A 480 20.42 1.55 18.18
CA GLY A 480 20.28 1.22 19.58
C GLY A 480 19.95 -0.26 19.75
N ILE A 481 20.96 -1.08 20.03
CA ILE A 481 20.87 -2.23 20.94
C ILE A 481 22.10 -2.13 21.83
N GLY A 482 21.88 -1.73 23.09
CA GLY A 482 22.92 -1.85 24.11
C GLY A 482 23.24 -3.31 24.33
N GLY A 483 24.50 -3.69 24.08
CA GLY A 483 25.00 -5.04 24.31
C GLY A 483 26.49 -5.09 24.04
N SER A 484 27.29 -4.93 25.10
CA SER A 484 28.73 -5.11 25.07
C SER A 484 29.11 -6.56 24.73
N GLY A 485 29.89 -6.75 23.66
CA GLY A 485 30.82 -7.87 23.48
C GLY A 485 30.34 -9.05 22.63
N GLY A 486 30.99 -9.25 21.46
CA GLY A 486 31.11 -10.55 20.80
C GLY A 486 30.39 -10.73 19.46
N THR A 487 31.12 -10.48 18.36
CA THR A 487 31.04 -11.08 16.99
C THR A 487 29.67 -11.50 16.42
N GLY A 488 29.19 -10.77 15.40
CA GLY A 488 28.34 -11.37 14.34
C GLY A 488 27.06 -10.64 13.88
N ALA A 489 26.84 -9.36 14.19
CA ALA A 489 25.75 -8.58 13.59
C ALA A 489 26.35 -7.54 12.62
N ALA A 490 26.16 -7.71 11.32
CA ALA A 490 26.60 -6.73 10.33
C ALA A 490 25.90 -5.39 10.62
N GLY A 491 26.68 -4.35 10.93
CA GLY A 491 26.16 -3.00 11.08
C GLY A 491 25.53 -2.52 9.77
N ARG A 492 24.62 -1.54 9.85
CA ARG A 492 24.14 -0.86 8.64
C ARG A 492 25.33 -0.19 7.94
N PRO A 493 25.43 -0.23 6.61
CA PRO A 493 26.58 0.35 5.92
C PRO A 493 26.56 1.88 5.98
N GLY A 494 27.75 2.48 5.93
CA GLY A 494 27.88 3.93 5.73
C GLY A 494 27.57 4.34 4.29
N LEU A 495 27.67 5.63 3.98
CA LEU A 495 27.45 6.16 2.63
C LEU A 495 28.66 7.00 2.19
N LEU A 496 29.18 6.72 1.00
CA LEU A 496 30.05 7.59 0.25
C LEU A 496 29.21 8.32 -0.80
N HIS A 497 29.17 9.64 -0.74
CA HIS A 497 28.47 10.48 -1.71
C HIS A 497 29.51 11.19 -2.58
N MET A 498 29.56 10.82 -3.86
CA MET A 498 30.55 11.32 -4.82
C MET A 498 29.87 12.17 -5.90
N ASP A 499 30.54 13.26 -6.30
CA ASP A 499 30.21 14.03 -7.50
C ASP A 499 31.35 13.91 -8.53
N ALA A 500 31.13 13.12 -9.57
CA ALA A 500 32.12 12.84 -10.61
C ALA A 500 32.15 13.92 -11.71
N TYR A 501 31.26 14.92 -11.70
CA TYR A 501 31.15 15.92 -12.78
C TYR A 501 32.48 16.63 -13.07
N ARG A 502 33.21 17.01 -12.01
CA ARG A 502 34.49 17.72 -12.12
C ARG A 502 35.67 16.84 -12.52
N LEU A 503 35.56 15.52 -12.30
CA LEU A 503 36.57 14.56 -12.74
C LEU A 503 36.44 14.23 -14.23
N LEU A 504 35.21 14.24 -14.77
CA LEU A 504 34.91 13.74 -16.12
C LEU A 504 34.72 14.84 -17.17
N GLY A 505 34.39 16.07 -16.77
CA GLY A 505 34.14 17.18 -17.69
C GLY A 505 32.81 17.03 -18.47
N ALA A 506 32.51 18.00 -19.34
CA ALA A 506 31.23 18.10 -20.06
C ALA A 506 30.95 16.94 -21.05
N GLY A 507 31.95 16.12 -21.37
CA GLY A 507 31.85 15.00 -22.32
C GLY A 507 31.17 13.73 -21.79
N ALA A 508 30.78 13.68 -20.52
CA ALA A 508 30.21 12.48 -19.88
C ALA A 508 28.77 12.11 -20.35
N HIS A 509 28.21 12.76 -21.37
CA HIS A 509 26.79 12.62 -21.77
C HIS A 509 26.55 11.94 -23.13
N GLY A 510 27.58 11.44 -23.80
CA GLY A 510 27.44 10.83 -25.12
C GLY A 510 28.08 9.45 -25.19
N GLY A 511 27.26 8.40 -25.34
CA GLY A 511 27.75 7.10 -25.78
C GLY A 511 28.33 7.21 -27.18
N GLY A 512 29.66 7.24 -27.29
CA GLY A 512 30.42 7.02 -28.53
C GLY A 512 30.75 8.29 -29.32
N GLY A 513 32.06 8.52 -29.51
CA GLY A 513 32.60 9.44 -30.52
C GLY A 513 33.83 10.18 -30.01
N ASP A 514 34.98 9.96 -30.65
CA ASP A 514 36.18 10.80 -30.53
C ASP A 514 35.79 12.27 -30.74
N SER A 515 35.91 13.09 -29.70
CA SER A 515 35.95 14.55 -29.85
C SER A 515 36.95 15.16 -28.87
N ASP A 516 37.94 15.81 -29.47
CA ASP A 516 39.10 16.49 -28.92
C ASP A 516 38.72 17.82 -28.22
N ASP A 517 38.10 17.73 -27.04
CA ASP A 517 37.81 18.91 -26.20
C ASP A 517 38.07 18.60 -24.72
N GLY A 518 39.32 18.81 -24.27
CA GLY A 518 39.69 19.11 -22.88
C GLY A 518 39.33 18.13 -21.75
N ALA A 519 38.65 17.02 -22.01
CA ALA A 519 38.29 16.02 -21.02
C ALA A 519 39.48 15.08 -20.73
N PRO A 520 39.80 14.81 -19.45
CA PRO A 520 40.88 13.88 -19.11
C PRO A 520 40.59 12.48 -19.68
N SER A 521 41.62 11.81 -20.19
CA SER A 521 41.50 10.45 -20.72
C SER A 521 41.03 9.47 -19.63
N ARG A 522 40.30 8.42 -20.02
CA ARG A 522 39.77 7.38 -19.11
C ARG A 522 40.83 6.82 -18.13
N GLU A 523 42.08 6.65 -18.58
CA GLU A 523 43.19 6.19 -17.73
C GLU A 523 43.52 7.17 -16.59
N VAL A 524 43.51 8.48 -16.86
CA VAL A 524 43.77 9.53 -15.86
C VAL A 524 42.64 9.62 -14.84
N ILE A 525 41.40 9.38 -15.27
CA ILE A 525 40.23 9.33 -14.39
C ILE A 525 40.31 8.12 -13.46
N LEU A 526 40.69 6.94 -13.99
CA LEU A 526 40.86 5.73 -13.20
C LEU A 526 42.01 5.87 -12.20
N ASP A 527 43.16 6.42 -12.61
CA ASP A 527 44.29 6.73 -11.71
C ASP A 527 43.87 7.70 -10.58
N ALA A 528 43.02 8.70 -10.88
CA ALA A 528 42.50 9.62 -9.88
C ALA A 528 41.56 8.91 -8.88
N LEU A 529 40.74 7.97 -9.33
CA LEU A 529 39.88 7.16 -8.46
C LEU A 529 40.67 6.17 -7.61
N GLU A 530 41.69 5.53 -8.17
CA GLU A 530 42.63 4.69 -7.42
C GLU A 530 43.35 5.50 -6.33
N SER A 531 43.69 6.76 -6.60
CA SER A 531 44.31 7.64 -5.60
C SER A 531 43.39 8.05 -4.44
N LEU A 532 42.08 7.85 -4.58
CA LEU A 532 41.06 8.16 -3.56
C LEU A 532 40.73 6.97 -2.65
N ASP A 533 41.32 5.80 -2.88
CA ASP A 533 41.18 4.57 -2.07
C ASP A 533 39.71 4.12 -1.85
N ILE A 534 38.82 4.44 -2.81
CA ILE A 534 37.37 4.21 -2.71
C ILE A 534 37.06 2.70 -2.60
N ASP A 535 37.84 1.85 -3.26
CA ASP A 535 37.64 0.39 -3.25
C ASP A 535 37.82 -0.21 -1.84
N ALA A 536 38.74 0.33 -1.04
CA ALA A 536 38.95 -0.11 0.34
C ALA A 536 37.82 0.35 1.28
N ASP A 537 37.20 1.50 0.99
CA ASP A 537 36.10 2.06 1.78
C ASP A 537 34.72 1.46 1.46
N LEU A 538 34.59 0.69 0.38
CA LEU A 538 33.36 0.03 -0.03
C LEU A 538 33.03 -1.24 0.79
N GLU A 539 33.99 -1.82 1.51
CA GLU A 539 33.78 -3.05 2.31
C GLU A 539 32.67 -2.91 3.36
N ASP A 540 32.45 -1.71 3.89
CA ASP A 540 31.44 -1.41 4.90
C ASP A 540 30.50 -0.23 4.52
N ARG A 541 30.54 0.23 3.26
CA ARG A 541 29.75 1.38 2.78
C ARG A 541 29.08 1.12 1.44
N VAL A 542 28.12 1.97 1.13
CA VAL A 542 27.48 2.11 -0.18
C VAL A 542 28.03 3.36 -0.86
N LEU A 543 28.36 3.28 -2.14
CA LEU A 543 28.72 4.45 -2.95
C LEU A 543 27.52 4.93 -3.76
N VAL A 544 27.16 6.19 -3.60
CA VAL A 544 26.24 6.91 -4.49
C VAL A 544 27.04 7.94 -5.27
N ALA A 545 27.19 7.71 -6.57
CA ALA A 545 27.95 8.57 -7.46
C ALA A 545 27.04 9.32 -8.42
N GLU A 546 27.09 10.64 -8.34
CA GLU A 546 26.46 11.53 -9.32
C GLU A 546 27.38 11.69 -10.52
N TRP A 547 26.82 11.59 -11.73
CA TRP A 547 27.53 11.70 -13.00
C TRP A 547 28.59 10.61 -13.26
N GLY A 548 28.55 9.48 -12.52
CA GLY A 548 29.60 8.46 -12.56
C GLY A 548 29.50 7.41 -13.69
N ARG A 549 28.55 7.52 -14.62
CA ARG A 549 28.29 6.47 -15.63
C ARG A 549 29.51 6.21 -16.52
N GLY A 550 29.82 4.93 -16.72
CA GLY A 550 30.95 4.44 -17.51
C GLY A 550 32.29 4.43 -16.76
N VAL A 551 32.29 4.79 -15.47
CA VAL A 551 33.49 5.01 -14.67
C VAL A 551 33.40 4.32 -13.31
N VAL A 552 32.36 4.57 -12.51
CA VAL A 552 32.30 4.02 -11.14
C VAL A 552 31.74 2.60 -11.07
N GLU A 553 31.12 2.10 -12.14
CA GLU A 553 30.62 0.72 -12.22
C GLU A 553 31.75 -0.30 -12.12
N THR A 554 32.99 0.08 -12.48
CA THR A 554 34.16 -0.78 -12.34
C THR A 554 34.61 -0.96 -10.90
N LEU A 555 34.18 -0.10 -9.98
CA LEU A 555 34.50 -0.16 -8.54
C LEU A 555 33.68 -1.25 -7.81
N ALA A 556 32.53 -1.66 -8.36
CA ALA A 556 31.71 -2.75 -7.82
C ALA A 556 31.41 -3.81 -8.88
N PRO A 557 32.33 -4.77 -9.11
CA PRO A 557 32.17 -5.77 -10.17
C PRO A 557 30.98 -6.72 -9.92
N GLU A 558 30.49 -6.83 -8.68
CA GLU A 558 29.42 -7.77 -8.33
C GLU A 558 28.01 -7.19 -8.46
N ARG A 559 27.76 -5.97 -7.98
CA ARG A 559 26.41 -5.40 -7.88
C ARG A 559 26.38 -3.87 -7.95
N TRP A 560 25.81 -3.34 -9.03
CA TRP A 560 25.54 -1.91 -9.20
C TRP A 560 24.16 -1.68 -9.82
N ILE A 561 23.63 -0.47 -9.61
CA ILE A 561 22.41 0.02 -10.26
C ILE A 561 22.70 1.35 -10.94
N ASP A 562 22.32 1.46 -12.20
CA ASP A 562 22.37 2.71 -12.97
C ASP A 562 20.96 3.28 -13.05
N ILE A 563 20.81 4.53 -12.61
CA ILE A 563 19.55 5.26 -12.54
C ILE A 563 19.70 6.54 -13.35
N GLU A 564 18.94 6.62 -14.44
CA GLU A 564 18.82 7.79 -15.29
C GLU A 564 17.60 8.60 -14.89
N ILE A 565 17.79 9.88 -14.63
CA ILE A 565 16.73 10.81 -14.23
C ILE A 565 16.51 11.82 -15.35
N ASP A 566 15.42 11.62 -16.08
CA ASP A 566 15.02 12.44 -17.22
C ASP A 566 13.99 13.50 -16.77
N ARG A 567 14.22 14.76 -17.11
CA ARG A 567 13.26 15.86 -16.85
C ARG A 567 12.39 16.01 -18.10
N SER A 568 11.14 15.54 -18.04
CA SER A 568 10.23 15.67 -19.18
C SER A 568 9.77 17.13 -19.31
N GLY A 569 10.51 17.95 -20.07
CA GLY A 569 10.10 19.33 -20.39
C GLY A 569 11.19 20.38 -20.67
N GLY A 570 12.47 20.08 -20.52
CA GLY A 570 13.56 21.05 -20.80
C GLY A 570 14.30 20.76 -22.10
N SER A 571 14.32 21.72 -23.03
CA SER A 571 15.18 21.66 -24.23
C SER A 571 16.66 21.57 -23.84
N THR A 572 17.38 20.63 -24.44
CA THR A 572 18.85 20.57 -24.43
C THR A 572 19.41 21.62 -25.39
N ASP A 573 19.27 22.90 -25.06
CA ASP A 573 20.07 23.96 -25.69
C ASP A 573 20.92 24.61 -24.59
N GLY A 574 22.22 24.39 -24.71
CA GLY A 574 23.22 25.01 -23.86
C GLY A 574 23.37 26.48 -24.22
N ASP A 575 23.23 27.33 -23.21
CA ASP A 575 23.90 28.62 -23.02
C ASP A 575 23.07 29.37 -21.98
N ASP A 576 23.41 29.21 -20.70
CA ASP A 576 23.17 30.18 -19.61
C ASP A 576 23.89 29.66 -18.35
N LEU A 577 25.22 29.67 -18.42
CA LEU A 577 26.10 29.43 -17.27
C LEU A 577 26.29 30.76 -16.53
N GLU A 578 25.34 31.15 -15.68
CA GLU A 578 25.51 32.09 -14.54
C GLU A 578 24.12 32.46 -13.96
N ASP A 579 23.52 31.62 -13.09
CA ASP A 579 22.79 32.10 -11.88
C ASP A 579 22.17 31.01 -10.95
N ASP A 580 22.13 29.73 -11.31
CA ASP A 580 21.39 28.73 -10.49
C ASP A 580 22.21 28.01 -9.40
N LEU A 581 22.60 28.77 -8.36
CA LEU A 581 23.10 28.23 -7.09
C LEU A 581 22.03 28.27 -5.97
N GLN A 582 20.79 27.87 -6.26
CA GLN A 582 19.79 27.56 -5.23
C GLN A 582 19.19 26.16 -5.42
N ASP A 583 19.22 25.41 -4.34
CA ASP A 583 19.23 23.94 -4.23
C ASP A 583 17.82 23.35 -4.08
N ASP A 584 16.82 23.93 -4.74
CA ASP A 584 15.43 23.52 -4.62
C ASP A 584 14.92 22.96 -5.95
N LEU A 585 14.42 21.73 -5.92
CA LEU A 585 13.72 21.17 -7.06
C LEU A 585 12.46 22.02 -7.30
N GLU A 586 12.25 22.52 -8.51
CA GLU A 586 10.93 23.01 -8.90
C GLU A 586 9.94 21.85 -8.79
N ASP A 587 9.08 21.90 -7.78
CA ASP A 587 7.95 20.97 -7.62
C ASP A 587 7.03 21.11 -8.85
N ASP A 588 6.60 19.97 -9.41
CA ASP A 588 5.77 19.76 -10.62
C ASP A 588 6.47 19.40 -11.94
N VAL A 589 7.79 19.57 -12.11
CA VAL A 589 8.45 19.06 -13.33
C VAL A 589 8.54 17.53 -13.24
N PRO A 590 7.80 16.76 -14.07
CA PRO A 590 7.81 15.32 -13.98
C PRO A 590 9.20 14.81 -14.31
N ARG A 591 9.67 13.86 -13.50
CA ARG A 591 10.94 13.20 -13.69
C ARG A 591 10.69 11.73 -13.91
N VAL A 592 11.17 11.21 -15.02
CA VAL A 592 11.13 9.79 -15.29
C VAL A 592 12.46 9.21 -14.86
N LEU A 593 12.44 8.40 -13.80
CA LEU A 593 13.57 7.59 -13.41
C LEU A 593 13.50 6.29 -14.20
N ARG A 594 14.57 5.96 -14.90
CA ARG A 594 14.77 4.65 -15.52
C ARG A 594 15.95 4.00 -14.85
N TRP A 595 15.84 2.74 -14.45
CA TRP A 595 16.95 2.04 -13.81
C TRP A 595 17.27 0.70 -14.46
N ARG A 596 18.51 0.27 -14.25
CA ARG A 596 19.03 -1.05 -14.60
C ARG A 596 20.00 -1.55 -13.53
N TRP A 597 19.76 -2.75 -13.01
CA TRP A 597 20.70 -3.49 -12.19
C TRP A 597 21.72 -4.24 -13.05
N SER A 598 22.94 -4.40 -12.52
CA SER A 598 24.01 -5.18 -13.15
C SER A 598 23.69 -6.68 -13.31
N GLN A 599 22.78 -7.21 -12.49
CA GLN A 599 22.36 -8.62 -12.48
C GLN A 599 20.94 -8.84 -13.05
N GLY A 600 20.48 -7.97 -13.96
CA GLY A 600 19.17 -8.03 -14.62
C GLY A 600 19.21 -8.47 -16.07
#